data_AF-A0A4U7DPU7-F1
#
_entry.id   AF-A0A4U7DPU7-F1
#
_cell.length_a   1.000
_cell.length_b   1.000
_cell.length_c   1.000
_cell.angle_alpha   90.00
_cell.angle_beta   90.00
_cell.angle_gamma   90.00
#
_symmetry.space_group_name_H-M   'P 1'
#
loop_
_entity.id
_entity.type
_entity.pdbx_description
1 polymer ?
#
loop_
_entity_poly.entity_id
_entity_poly.type
_entity_poly.pdbx_seq_one_letter_code
_entity_poly.pdbx_strand_id
1 'polypeptide(L)'
;MGAHLKFKLEDSSNALEANQWISEQEEDTRLAELEHAQAIRFVEEEREFGSNVGEGDVKPSSIHDNKAEVLELWAALFDKLHDHDSFNIRVLASSCALRLMTFSLDQLQRITNRGRALSGPRSGEYRDMLQKSEIADQYNTLAEQFGKDAVPECLDYFLHHFDVEVTPEGLTEDSPFRLTTVVNAIETLAEIGVVEKTQSGLYCLDDAHPATEPFLEAYRELAMEIGPHPFSSIFSSQTNAAVLNCLLVYHTETFRMDMLTEMLPVSDSEVYLACSGLEDTNVVTSSYDSFWSLNAQNAGVESLLEAHRHLILPTN
;
A
#
# COMPACT_ATOMS: atom_id res chain seq x y z
N MET A 1 17.89 2.24 -16.69
CA MET A 1 17.30 0.88 -16.69
C MET A 1 15.79 1.06 -16.72
N GLY A 2 15.10 0.36 -17.62
CA GLY A 2 13.65 0.49 -17.78
C GLY A 2 12.84 -0.47 -16.90
N ALA A 3 11.55 -0.20 -16.75
CA ALA A 3 10.58 -1.13 -16.17
C ALA A 3 10.18 -2.15 -17.24
N HIS A 4 10.23 -3.45 -16.90
CA HIS A 4 9.85 -4.56 -17.76
C HIS A 4 8.80 -5.43 -17.05
N LEU A 5 7.75 -5.77 -17.78
CA LEU A 5 6.83 -6.85 -17.44
C LEU A 5 7.21 -8.06 -18.27
N LYS A 6 7.67 -9.12 -17.61
CA LYS A 6 8.04 -10.39 -18.23
C LYS A 6 6.98 -11.43 -17.96
N PHE A 7 6.66 -12.20 -18.97
CA PHE A 7 5.62 -13.22 -18.93
C PHE A 7 6.02 -14.40 -19.80
N LYS A 8 5.35 -15.54 -19.61
CA LYS A 8 5.59 -16.73 -20.40
C LYS A 8 4.34 -17.60 -20.50
N LEU A 9 4.25 -18.42 -21.53
CA LEU A 9 3.33 -19.54 -21.59
C LEU A 9 3.84 -20.68 -20.69
N GLU A 10 2.92 -21.39 -20.06
CA GLU A 10 3.23 -22.63 -19.35
C GLU A 10 3.56 -23.77 -20.33
N ASP A 11 2.86 -23.81 -21.47
CA ASP A 11 3.21 -24.62 -22.62
C ASP A 11 3.75 -23.74 -23.76
N SER A 12 5.08 -23.70 -23.87
CA SER A 12 5.78 -22.92 -24.90
C SER A 12 5.44 -23.33 -26.34
N SER A 13 4.93 -24.56 -26.56
CA SER A 13 4.59 -25.01 -27.91
C SER A 13 3.39 -24.26 -28.52
N ASN A 14 2.57 -23.61 -27.68
CA ASN A 14 1.43 -22.81 -28.09
C ASN A 14 1.79 -21.37 -28.49
N ALA A 15 3.07 -20.98 -28.52
CA ALA A 15 3.49 -19.60 -28.76
C ALA A 15 2.97 -19.01 -30.09
N LEU A 16 3.03 -19.79 -31.17
CA LEU A 16 2.54 -19.36 -32.49
C LEU A 16 1.01 -19.15 -32.48
N GLU A 17 0.27 -20.10 -31.90
CA GLU A 17 -1.20 -20.03 -31.82
C GLU A 17 -1.64 -18.85 -30.94
N ALA A 18 -0.96 -18.65 -29.80
CA ALA A 18 -1.22 -17.51 -28.93
C ALA A 18 -0.96 -16.17 -29.63
N ASN A 19 0.14 -16.04 -30.38
CA ASN A 19 0.42 -14.82 -31.14
C ASN A 19 -0.61 -14.54 -32.25
N GLN A 20 -1.07 -15.59 -32.94
CA GLN A 20 -2.15 -15.47 -33.93
C GLN A 20 -3.45 -14.98 -33.28
N TRP A 21 -3.86 -15.62 -32.18
CA TRP A 21 -5.05 -15.22 -31.44
C TRP A 21 -4.96 -13.78 -30.88
N ILE A 22 -3.79 -13.37 -30.38
CA ILE A 22 -3.58 -11.98 -29.90
C ILE A 22 -3.78 -10.99 -31.05
N SER A 23 -3.28 -11.31 -32.26
CA SER A 23 -3.40 -10.40 -33.41
C SER A 23 -4.84 -10.19 -33.91
N GLU A 24 -5.77 -11.04 -33.48
CA GLU A 24 -7.20 -10.92 -33.77
C GLU A 24 -7.94 -10.05 -32.74
N GLN A 25 -7.30 -9.70 -31.62
CA GLN A 25 -7.91 -8.90 -30.57
C GLN A 25 -7.94 -7.41 -30.93
N GLU A 26 -9.04 -6.75 -30.56
CA GLU A 26 -9.21 -5.30 -30.76
C GLU A 26 -8.11 -4.50 -30.06
N GLU A 27 -7.68 -4.94 -28.87
CA GLU A 27 -6.65 -4.26 -28.10
C GLU A 27 -5.29 -4.31 -28.78
N ASP A 28 -4.94 -5.39 -29.46
CA ASP A 28 -3.69 -5.49 -30.21
C ASP A 28 -3.71 -4.58 -31.44
N THR A 29 -4.85 -4.52 -32.12
CA THR A 29 -5.09 -3.57 -33.21
C THR A 29 -4.92 -2.14 -32.71
N ARG A 30 -5.48 -1.82 -31.54
CA ARG A 30 -5.39 -0.49 -30.93
C ARG A 30 -3.98 -0.13 -30.49
N LEU A 31 -3.25 -1.08 -29.89
CA LEU A 31 -1.84 -0.91 -29.53
C LEU A 31 -0.98 -0.59 -30.75
N ALA A 32 -1.27 -1.18 -31.92
CA ALA A 32 -0.54 -0.90 -33.15
C ALA A 32 -0.75 0.53 -33.70
N GLU A 33 -1.82 1.22 -33.27
CA GLU A 33 -2.11 2.62 -33.64
C GLU A 33 -1.38 3.63 -32.73
N LEU A 34 -0.86 3.19 -31.58
CA LEU A 34 -0.25 4.06 -30.56
C LEU A 34 1.27 4.10 -30.70
N GLU A 35 1.83 5.31 -30.71
CA GLU A 35 3.28 5.50 -30.80
C GLU A 35 3.99 4.92 -29.56
N HIS A 36 5.08 4.18 -29.77
CA HIS A 36 5.88 3.52 -28.73
C HIS A 36 5.18 2.42 -27.91
N ALA A 37 3.91 2.10 -28.20
CA ALA A 37 3.25 0.94 -27.63
C ALA A 37 3.87 -0.35 -28.18
N GLN A 38 4.13 -1.32 -27.31
CA GLN A 38 4.62 -2.63 -27.70
C GLN A 38 3.47 -3.63 -27.74
N ALA A 39 3.41 -4.44 -28.79
CA ALA A 39 2.48 -5.55 -28.85
C ALA A 39 2.88 -6.65 -27.84
N ILE A 40 1.88 -7.32 -27.25
CA ILE A 40 2.12 -8.52 -26.44
C ILE A 40 2.42 -9.67 -27.39
N ARG A 41 3.64 -10.20 -27.33
CA ARG A 41 4.09 -11.30 -28.19
C ARG A 41 4.93 -12.30 -27.42
N PHE A 42 4.81 -13.57 -27.78
CA PHE A 42 5.66 -14.66 -27.33
C PHE A 42 6.72 -14.99 -28.37
N VAL A 43 7.91 -15.38 -27.91
CA VAL A 43 8.97 -15.88 -28.78
C VAL A 43 8.57 -17.23 -29.36
N GLU A 44 8.53 -17.35 -30.69
CA GLU A 44 8.08 -18.57 -31.40
C GLU A 44 9.23 -19.58 -31.65
N GLU A 45 10.47 -19.10 -31.75
CA GLU A 45 11.65 -19.91 -32.07
C GLU A 45 12.83 -19.50 -31.18
N GLU A 46 13.68 -20.47 -30.81
CA GLU A 46 14.88 -20.20 -30.01
C GLU A 46 15.78 -19.19 -30.72
N ARG A 47 16.11 -18.10 -30.03
CA ARG A 47 17.11 -17.14 -30.49
C ARG A 47 18.43 -17.46 -29.81
N GLU A 48 19.55 -17.34 -30.54
CA GLU A 48 20.90 -17.61 -30.01
C GLU A 48 21.22 -16.83 -28.73
N PHE A 49 20.53 -15.71 -28.46
CA PHE A 49 20.66 -14.94 -27.23
C PHE A 49 19.33 -14.39 -26.72
N GLY A 50 18.98 -14.73 -25.47
CA GLY A 50 18.26 -13.81 -24.57
C GLY A 50 16.83 -14.16 -24.14
N SER A 51 16.09 -15.00 -24.86
CA SER A 51 14.71 -15.36 -24.51
C SER A 51 14.36 -16.75 -24.99
N ASN A 52 13.66 -17.52 -24.14
CA ASN A 52 13.21 -18.86 -24.49
C ASN A 52 11.90 -18.81 -25.26
N VAL A 53 11.61 -19.87 -26.03
CA VAL A 53 10.32 -20.03 -26.71
C VAL A 53 9.19 -19.95 -25.68
N GLY A 54 8.12 -19.22 -26.01
CA GLY A 54 7.00 -18.97 -25.14
C GLY A 54 7.22 -17.87 -24.09
N GLU A 55 8.38 -17.20 -24.03
CA GLU A 55 8.58 -16.00 -23.21
C GLU A 55 8.22 -14.73 -23.97
N GLY A 56 7.83 -13.69 -23.25
CA GLY A 56 7.59 -12.35 -23.78
C GLY A 56 7.94 -11.26 -22.77
N ASP A 57 8.21 -10.06 -23.26
CA ASP A 57 8.38 -8.87 -22.42
C ASP A 57 7.77 -7.63 -23.05
N VAL A 58 7.19 -6.78 -22.19
CA VAL A 58 6.82 -5.41 -22.54
C VAL A 58 7.52 -4.44 -21.60
N LYS A 59 7.80 -3.23 -22.10
CA LYS A 59 8.60 -2.21 -21.43
C LYS A 59 7.76 -0.97 -21.17
N PRO A 60 6.96 -0.96 -20.09
CA PRO A 60 6.18 0.20 -19.72
C PRO A 60 6.96 1.52 -19.64
N SER A 61 8.25 1.48 -19.28
CA SER A 61 9.09 2.69 -19.21
C SER A 61 9.44 3.31 -20.56
N SER A 62 9.18 2.61 -21.67
CA SER A 62 9.40 3.12 -23.02
C SER A 62 8.19 3.84 -23.60
N ILE A 63 7.07 3.84 -22.87
CA ILE A 63 5.87 4.59 -23.26
C ILE A 63 5.99 6.02 -22.74
N HIS A 64 5.81 6.98 -23.65
CA HIS A 64 5.86 8.40 -23.34
C HIS A 64 4.45 8.99 -23.37
N ASP A 65 3.82 8.95 -24.55
CA ASP A 65 2.46 9.42 -24.76
C ASP A 65 1.44 8.27 -24.61
N ASN A 66 0.20 8.60 -24.25
CA ASN A 66 -0.91 7.64 -24.09
C ASN A 66 -0.64 6.50 -23.10
N LYS A 67 0.27 6.71 -22.14
CA LYS A 67 0.67 5.67 -21.15
C LYS A 67 -0.53 5.01 -20.47
N ALA A 68 -1.51 5.78 -20.01
CA ALA A 68 -2.70 5.23 -19.37
C ALA A 68 -3.49 4.29 -20.29
N GLU A 69 -3.67 4.66 -21.56
CA GLU A 69 -4.36 3.84 -22.56
C GLU A 69 -3.57 2.56 -22.87
N VAL A 70 -2.25 2.65 -23.07
CA VAL A 70 -1.40 1.48 -23.36
C VAL A 70 -1.41 0.48 -22.20
N LEU A 71 -1.29 0.96 -20.96
CA LEU A 71 -1.32 0.09 -19.77
C LEU A 71 -2.67 -0.62 -19.64
N GLU A 72 -3.77 0.07 -19.95
CA GLU A 72 -5.12 -0.51 -19.93
C GLU A 72 -5.30 -1.57 -21.02
N LEU A 73 -4.85 -1.30 -22.25
CA LEU A 73 -4.91 -2.26 -23.36
C LEU A 73 -4.08 -3.52 -23.04
N TRP A 74 -2.91 -3.37 -22.42
CA TRP A 74 -2.16 -4.52 -21.93
C TRP A 74 -2.91 -5.29 -20.85
N ALA A 75 -3.46 -4.61 -19.84
CA ALA A 75 -4.21 -5.28 -18.78
C ALA A 75 -5.41 -6.07 -19.33
N ALA A 76 -6.15 -5.50 -20.28
CA ALA A 76 -7.26 -6.15 -20.96
C ALA A 76 -6.84 -7.36 -21.79
N LEU A 77 -5.73 -7.29 -22.51
CA LEU A 77 -5.21 -8.46 -23.23
C LEU A 77 -4.80 -9.60 -22.30
N PHE A 78 -4.12 -9.29 -21.19
CA PHE A 78 -3.79 -10.32 -20.20
C PHE A 78 -5.04 -10.97 -19.61
N ASP A 79 -6.05 -10.17 -19.27
CA ASP A 79 -7.34 -10.65 -18.76
C ASP A 79 -7.96 -11.69 -19.71
N LYS A 80 -8.05 -11.34 -21.01
CA LYS A 80 -8.57 -12.26 -22.03
C LYS A 80 -7.69 -13.50 -22.23
N LEU A 81 -6.37 -13.36 -22.12
CA LEU A 81 -5.46 -14.50 -22.23
C LEU A 81 -5.64 -15.46 -21.05
N HIS A 82 -5.87 -14.96 -19.83
CA HIS A 82 -6.14 -15.79 -18.66
C HIS A 82 -7.46 -16.54 -18.75
N ASP A 83 -8.45 -15.97 -19.45
CA ASP A 83 -9.75 -16.59 -19.71
C ASP A 83 -9.72 -17.58 -20.89
N HIS A 84 -8.61 -17.66 -21.63
CA HIS A 84 -8.50 -18.56 -22.78
C HIS A 84 -8.09 -19.98 -22.35
N ASP A 85 -8.92 -20.97 -22.70
CA ASP A 85 -8.76 -22.37 -22.27
C ASP A 85 -7.39 -23.00 -22.62
N SER A 86 -6.75 -22.54 -23.70
CA SER A 86 -5.48 -23.10 -24.21
C SER A 86 -4.22 -22.33 -23.79
N PHE A 87 -4.34 -21.12 -23.23
CA PHE A 87 -3.19 -20.24 -22.99
C PHE A 87 -2.98 -19.99 -21.50
N ASN A 88 -2.35 -20.96 -20.83
CA ASN A 88 -1.93 -20.76 -19.45
C ASN A 88 -0.71 -19.84 -19.39
N ILE A 89 -0.92 -18.56 -19.04
CA ILE A 89 0.15 -17.58 -18.91
C ILE A 89 0.64 -17.51 -17.46
N ARG A 90 1.96 -17.35 -17.33
CA ARG A 90 2.61 -16.99 -16.08
C ARG A 90 3.29 -15.63 -16.20
N VAL A 91 3.02 -14.76 -15.24
CA VAL A 91 3.74 -13.49 -15.07
C VAL A 91 4.92 -13.73 -14.13
N LEU A 92 6.12 -13.30 -14.52
CA LEU A 92 7.31 -13.52 -13.70
C LEU A 92 7.37 -12.46 -12.58
N ALA A 93 7.42 -12.90 -11.32
CA ALA A 93 7.53 -12.01 -10.15
C ALA A 93 8.85 -11.22 -10.10
N SER A 94 9.84 -11.61 -10.92
CA SER A 94 11.07 -10.84 -11.14
C SER A 94 10.88 -9.61 -12.04
N SER A 95 9.67 -9.39 -12.57
CA SER A 95 9.35 -8.24 -13.41
C SER A 95 9.44 -6.95 -12.60
N CYS A 96 10.36 -6.06 -12.95
CA CYS A 96 10.48 -4.78 -12.26
C CYS A 96 9.26 -3.88 -12.49
N ALA A 97 8.47 -4.08 -13.55
CA ALA A 97 7.20 -3.35 -13.72
C ALA A 97 6.16 -3.67 -12.63
N LEU A 98 6.22 -4.87 -12.04
CA LEU A 98 5.40 -5.22 -10.88
C LEU A 98 5.91 -4.55 -9.59
N ARG A 99 7.22 -4.27 -9.47
CA ARG A 99 7.82 -3.63 -8.27
C ARG A 99 7.71 -2.13 -8.30
N LEU A 100 7.93 -1.57 -9.48
CA LEU A 100 7.88 -0.13 -9.72
C LEU A 100 6.44 0.36 -9.87
N MET A 101 5.46 -0.51 -9.53
CA MET A 101 4.02 -0.28 -9.60
C MET A 101 3.66 0.51 -10.86
N THR A 102 4.08 -0.02 -12.02
CA THR A 102 3.86 0.70 -13.27
C THR A 102 2.39 0.67 -13.70
N PHE A 103 1.67 -0.34 -13.22
CA PHE A 103 0.26 -0.57 -13.44
C PHE A 103 -0.53 -0.18 -12.18
N SER A 104 -1.78 0.24 -12.35
CA SER A 104 -2.71 0.41 -11.23
C SER A 104 -2.97 -0.94 -10.55
N LEU A 105 -3.56 -0.91 -9.35
CA LEU A 105 -3.86 -2.14 -8.63
C LEU A 105 -4.84 -3.05 -9.40
N ASP A 106 -5.91 -2.49 -9.96
CA ASP A 106 -6.87 -3.23 -10.78
C ASP A 106 -6.18 -3.88 -11.99
N GLN A 107 -5.32 -3.11 -12.67
CA GLN A 107 -4.53 -3.62 -13.78
C GLN A 107 -3.59 -4.75 -13.35
N LEU A 108 -2.93 -4.63 -12.19
CA LEU A 108 -2.09 -5.71 -11.64
C LEU A 108 -2.93 -6.95 -11.33
N GLN A 109 -4.13 -6.80 -10.77
CA GLN A 109 -5.04 -7.93 -10.52
C GLN A 109 -5.43 -8.64 -11.82
N ARG A 110 -5.78 -7.90 -12.88
CA ARG A 110 -6.10 -8.46 -14.19
C ARG A 110 -4.88 -9.12 -14.86
N ILE A 111 -3.75 -8.42 -14.89
CA ILE A 111 -2.48 -8.94 -15.46
C ILE A 111 -2.03 -10.22 -14.78
N THR A 112 -2.23 -10.34 -13.46
CA THR A 112 -1.74 -11.49 -12.68
C THR A 112 -2.81 -12.54 -12.38
N ASN A 113 -4.03 -12.37 -12.89
CA ASN A 113 -5.20 -13.18 -12.52
C ASN A 113 -5.34 -13.30 -10.99
N ARG A 114 -5.41 -12.15 -10.32
CA ARG A 114 -5.44 -12.00 -8.85
C ARG A 114 -4.31 -12.77 -8.17
N GLY A 115 -3.10 -12.66 -8.71
CA GLY A 115 -1.91 -13.32 -8.23
C GLY A 115 -1.81 -14.84 -8.52
N ARG A 116 -2.76 -15.45 -9.25
CA ARG A 116 -2.71 -16.87 -9.62
C ARG A 116 -1.71 -17.16 -10.74
N ALA A 117 -1.52 -16.21 -11.65
CA ALA A 117 -0.58 -16.32 -12.76
C ALA A 117 0.86 -15.98 -12.35
N LEU A 118 1.11 -15.50 -11.12
CA LEU A 118 2.47 -15.18 -10.67
C LEU A 118 3.35 -16.43 -10.54
N SER A 119 4.60 -16.31 -10.99
CA SER A 119 5.60 -17.37 -10.90
C SER A 119 6.98 -16.85 -10.57
N GLY A 120 7.84 -17.73 -10.06
CA GLY A 120 9.22 -17.41 -9.70
C GLY A 120 9.40 -16.91 -8.27
N PRO A 121 10.63 -16.50 -7.90
CA PRO A 121 10.94 -16.02 -6.56
C PRO A 121 10.09 -14.79 -6.19
N ARG A 122 9.66 -14.70 -4.93
CA ARG A 122 8.83 -13.61 -4.37
C ARG A 122 7.37 -13.55 -4.89
N SER A 123 6.89 -14.57 -5.61
CA SER A 123 5.48 -14.64 -6.02
C SER A 123 4.50 -14.68 -4.83
N GLY A 124 4.95 -15.21 -3.68
CA GLY A 124 4.16 -15.22 -2.43
C GLY A 124 3.93 -13.80 -1.91
N GLU A 125 5.00 -13.04 -1.69
CA GLU A 125 4.94 -11.64 -1.25
C GLU A 125 4.01 -10.79 -2.11
N TYR A 126 4.09 -10.96 -3.44
CA TYR A 126 3.20 -10.26 -4.36
C TYR A 126 1.73 -10.66 -4.27
N ARG A 127 1.47 -11.95 -4.06
CA ARG A 127 0.10 -12.42 -3.86
C ARG A 127 -0.46 -11.87 -2.56
N ASP A 128 0.34 -11.83 -1.51
CA ASP A 128 -0.04 -11.24 -0.23
C ASP A 128 -0.33 -9.74 -0.38
N MET A 129 0.47 -9.01 -1.16
CA MET A 129 0.20 -7.60 -1.50
C MET A 129 -1.17 -7.44 -2.21
N LEU A 130 -1.43 -8.23 -3.26
CA LEU A 130 -2.70 -8.17 -4.00
C LEU A 130 -3.92 -8.62 -3.17
N GLN A 131 -3.71 -9.49 -2.18
CA GLN A 131 -4.78 -9.91 -1.26
C GLN A 131 -5.05 -8.85 -0.19
N LYS A 132 -4.00 -8.24 0.38
CA LYS A 132 -4.13 -7.12 1.32
C LYS A 132 -4.91 -5.95 0.71
N SER A 133 -4.79 -5.76 -0.60
CA SER A 133 -5.53 -4.70 -1.28
C SER A 133 -7.03 -4.99 -1.43
N GLU A 134 -7.44 -6.25 -1.49
CA GLU A 134 -8.87 -6.62 -1.41
C GLU A 134 -9.44 -6.37 -0.01
N ILE A 135 -8.57 -6.22 1.00
CA ILE A 135 -8.91 -5.92 2.39
C ILE A 135 -8.73 -4.42 2.71
N ALA A 136 -8.23 -3.61 1.77
CA ALA A 136 -7.99 -2.17 1.96
C ALA A 136 -9.24 -1.39 2.40
N ASP A 137 -10.42 -1.81 1.98
CA ASP A 137 -11.70 -1.23 2.44
C ASP A 137 -11.93 -1.45 3.95
N GLN A 138 -11.39 -2.52 4.54
CA GLN A 138 -11.37 -2.73 6.00
C GLN A 138 -10.25 -1.93 6.67
N TYR A 139 -9.18 -1.59 5.94
CA TYR A 139 -8.04 -0.82 6.46
C TYR A 139 -8.28 0.69 6.50
N ASN A 140 -9.26 1.22 5.76
CA ASN A 140 -9.66 2.61 5.88
C ASN A 140 -10.16 2.97 7.28
N THR A 141 -10.62 1.99 8.08
CA THR A 141 -11.13 2.23 9.43
C THR A 141 -10.08 2.86 10.37
N LEU A 142 -8.81 2.45 10.29
CA LEU A 142 -7.76 3.05 11.15
C LEU A 142 -7.40 4.47 10.72
N ALA A 143 -7.29 4.72 9.41
CA ALA A 143 -7.08 6.07 8.89
C ALA A 143 -8.26 7.01 9.22
N GLU A 144 -9.49 6.50 9.15
CA GLU A 144 -10.70 7.20 9.55
C GLU A 144 -10.77 7.46 11.06
N GLN A 145 -10.22 6.59 11.90
CA GLN A 145 -10.22 6.74 13.35
C GLN A 145 -9.10 7.68 13.82
N PHE A 146 -7.86 7.47 13.36
CA PHE A 146 -6.71 8.30 13.72
C PHE A 146 -6.67 9.65 13.00
N GLY A 147 -7.36 9.79 11.86
CA GLY A 147 -7.50 11.07 11.17
C GLY A 147 -8.52 12.04 11.79
N LYS A 148 -9.17 11.67 12.90
CA LYS A 148 -10.12 12.53 13.61
C LYS A 148 -9.39 13.47 14.57
N ASP A 149 -9.79 14.74 14.54
CA ASP A 149 -9.10 15.89 15.12
C ASP A 149 -8.42 15.70 16.49
N ALA A 150 -9.02 14.96 17.45
CA ALA A 150 -8.48 14.86 18.81
C ALA A 150 -7.96 13.46 19.18
N VAL A 151 -8.07 12.47 18.28
CA VAL A 151 -7.67 11.09 18.56
C VAL A 151 -6.15 10.96 18.74
N PRO A 152 -5.31 11.52 17.84
CA PRO A 152 -3.86 11.48 18.01
C PRO A 152 -3.38 12.14 19.30
N GLU A 153 -3.98 13.28 19.70
CA GLU A 153 -3.61 14.00 20.92
C GLU A 153 -4.02 13.23 22.17
N CYS A 154 -5.20 12.62 22.17
CA CYS A 154 -5.62 11.74 23.26
C CYS A 154 -4.70 10.53 23.36
N LEU A 155 -4.30 9.94 22.23
CA LEU A 155 -3.35 8.82 22.22
C LEU A 155 -1.98 9.24 22.77
N ASP A 156 -1.43 10.37 22.30
CA ASP A 156 -0.16 10.91 22.83
C ASP A 156 -0.24 11.11 24.35
N TYR A 157 -1.36 11.64 24.86
CA TYR A 157 -1.55 11.84 26.29
C TYR A 157 -1.52 10.52 27.05
N PHE A 158 -2.29 9.52 26.60
CA PHE A 158 -2.33 8.21 27.25
C PHE A 158 -0.97 7.50 27.21
N LEU A 159 -0.24 7.58 26.09
CA LEU A 159 1.10 6.99 25.98
C LEU A 159 2.14 7.73 26.83
N HIS A 160 2.00 9.04 26.99
CA HIS A 160 2.85 9.83 27.89
C HIS A 160 2.56 9.53 29.37
N HIS A 161 1.29 9.33 29.71
CA HIS A 161 0.77 9.11 31.06
C HIS A 161 0.26 7.67 31.24
N PHE A 162 1.04 6.69 30.76
CA PHE A 162 0.61 5.29 30.63
C PHE A 162 0.20 4.62 31.96
N ASP A 163 0.66 5.13 33.10
CA ASP A 163 0.38 4.61 34.44
C ASP A 163 -0.73 5.37 35.19
N VAL A 164 -1.52 6.21 34.49
CA VAL A 164 -2.51 7.11 35.10
C VAL A 164 -3.92 6.85 34.57
N GLU A 165 -4.88 6.76 35.49
CA GLU A 165 -6.31 6.84 35.18
C GLU A 165 -6.77 8.30 35.08
N VAL A 166 -7.45 8.66 34.00
CA VAL A 166 -7.88 10.05 33.74
C VAL A 166 -9.36 10.19 33.45
N THR A 167 -9.89 11.38 33.76
CA THR A 167 -11.22 11.80 33.32
C THR A 167 -11.13 12.55 31.99
N PRO A 168 -12.20 12.54 31.16
CA PRO A 168 -12.27 13.39 29.98
C PRO A 168 -12.08 14.88 30.28
N GLU A 169 -12.55 15.35 31.44
CA GLU A 169 -12.32 16.72 31.90
C GLU A 169 -10.85 17.02 32.12
N GLY A 170 -10.10 16.10 32.74
CA GLY A 170 -8.65 16.27 32.97
C GLY A 170 -7.86 16.36 31.66
N LEU A 171 -8.21 15.54 30.67
CA LEU A 171 -7.65 15.61 29.31
C LEU A 171 -7.97 16.94 28.60
N THR A 172 -9.12 17.55 28.90
CA THR A 172 -9.55 18.81 28.27
C THR A 172 -8.78 20.01 28.82
N GLU A 173 -8.24 19.95 30.05
CA GLU A 173 -7.48 21.06 30.64
C GLU A 173 -6.17 21.36 29.87
N ASP A 174 -5.58 20.32 29.29
CA ASP A 174 -4.32 20.38 28.52
C ASP A 174 -4.53 20.40 26.99
N SER A 175 -5.79 20.45 26.53
CA SER A 175 -6.15 20.27 25.12
C SER A 175 -6.85 21.50 24.53
N PRO A 176 -6.61 21.86 23.24
CA PRO A 176 -7.38 22.89 22.55
C PRO A 176 -8.81 22.46 22.20
N PHE A 177 -9.16 21.18 22.40
CA PHE A 177 -10.44 20.62 21.99
C PHE A 177 -11.54 20.84 23.03
N ARG A 178 -12.79 20.80 22.55
CA ARG A 178 -13.95 20.81 23.46
C ARG A 178 -14.10 19.44 24.13
N LEU A 179 -14.62 19.42 25.35
CA LEU A 179 -14.89 18.19 26.11
C LEU A 179 -15.63 17.13 25.27
N THR A 180 -16.64 17.53 24.48
CA THR A 180 -17.37 16.58 23.62
C THR A 180 -16.49 15.92 22.55
N THR A 181 -15.51 16.65 22.01
CA THR A 181 -14.57 16.14 21.02
C THR A 181 -13.58 15.17 21.67
N VAL A 182 -13.09 15.52 22.87
CA VAL A 182 -12.21 14.67 23.68
C VAL A 182 -12.93 13.38 24.07
N VAL A 183 -14.17 13.44 24.55
CA VAL A 183 -14.97 12.25 24.89
C VAL A 183 -15.11 11.33 23.67
N ASN A 184 -15.49 11.85 22.51
CA ASN A 184 -15.61 11.04 21.30
C ASN A 184 -14.27 10.40 20.86
N ALA A 185 -13.15 11.12 21.07
CA ALA A 185 -11.82 10.62 20.76
C ALA A 185 -11.40 9.48 21.70
N ILE A 186 -11.61 9.63 23.01
CA ILE A 186 -11.37 8.57 24.00
C ILE A 186 -12.27 7.36 23.70
N GLU A 187 -13.54 7.57 23.39
CA GLU A 187 -14.46 6.49 23.01
C GLU A 187 -13.99 5.77 21.74
N THR A 188 -13.46 6.50 20.75
CA THR A 188 -12.85 5.88 19.56
C THR A 188 -11.63 5.03 19.94
N LEU A 189 -10.75 5.52 20.82
CA LEU A 189 -9.60 4.76 21.32
C LEU A 189 -10.02 3.51 22.13
N ALA A 190 -11.17 3.58 22.80
CA ALA A 190 -11.74 2.45 23.53
C ALA A 190 -12.40 1.43 22.61
N GLU A 191 -13.06 1.87 21.54
CA GLU A 191 -13.62 0.99 20.51
C GLU A 191 -12.55 0.16 19.80
N ILE A 192 -11.35 0.73 19.59
CA ILE A 192 -10.20 0.00 19.03
C ILE A 192 -9.42 -0.82 20.08
N GLY A 193 -9.79 -0.73 21.36
CA GLY A 193 -9.20 -1.51 22.44
C GLY A 193 -7.84 -1.00 22.96
N VAL A 194 -7.38 0.18 22.57
CA VAL A 194 -6.11 0.75 23.08
C VAL A 194 -6.28 1.42 24.44
N VAL A 195 -7.49 1.93 24.70
CA VAL A 195 -7.88 2.55 25.97
C VAL A 195 -9.00 1.74 26.58
N GLU A 196 -8.99 1.51 27.89
CA GLU A 196 -10.13 0.88 28.58
C GLU A 196 -10.83 1.85 29.53
N LYS A 197 -12.12 1.61 29.74
CA LYS A 197 -12.91 2.31 30.76
C LYS A 197 -12.99 1.44 32.00
N THR A 198 -12.38 1.93 33.07
CA THR A 198 -12.35 1.28 34.39
C THR A 198 -13.74 1.25 35.04
N GLN A 199 -13.91 0.42 36.07
CA GLN A 199 -15.16 0.31 36.83
C GLN A 199 -15.56 1.61 37.56
N SER A 200 -14.58 2.48 37.86
CA SER A 200 -14.80 3.79 38.47
C SER A 200 -15.28 4.83 37.46
N GLY A 201 -15.28 4.51 36.16
CA GLY A 201 -15.66 5.39 35.07
C GLY A 201 -14.50 6.24 34.52
N LEU A 202 -13.27 6.00 34.97
CA LEU A 202 -12.04 6.62 34.46
C LEU A 202 -11.49 5.84 33.27
N TYR A 203 -10.60 6.46 32.49
CA TYR A 203 -9.97 5.86 31.32
C TYR A 203 -8.46 5.70 31.53
N CYS A 204 -7.88 4.62 31.02
CA CYS A 204 -6.43 4.36 31.03
C CYS A 204 -6.06 3.53 29.80
N LEU A 205 -4.76 3.38 29.52
CA LEU A 205 -4.31 2.42 28.51
C LEU A 205 -4.72 0.99 28.89
N ASP A 206 -5.11 0.20 27.90
CA ASP A 206 -5.38 -1.23 28.10
C ASP A 206 -4.07 -2.03 28.01
N ASP A 207 -3.45 -2.30 29.16
CA ASP A 207 -2.23 -3.11 29.25
C ASP A 207 -2.40 -4.56 28.75
N ALA A 208 -3.64 -5.05 28.62
CA ALA A 208 -3.93 -6.38 28.11
C ALA A 208 -3.99 -6.42 26.57
N HIS A 209 -4.15 -5.27 25.90
CA HIS A 209 -4.25 -5.23 24.45
C HIS A 209 -2.87 -5.44 23.79
N PRO A 210 -2.74 -6.37 22.82
CA PRO A 210 -1.44 -6.67 22.19
C PRO A 210 -0.77 -5.48 21.50
N ALA A 211 -1.52 -4.48 21.07
CA ALA A 211 -0.98 -3.27 20.44
C ALA A 211 -0.39 -2.26 21.43
N THR A 212 -0.67 -2.35 22.73
CA THR A 212 -0.32 -1.30 23.71
C THR A 212 1.18 -1.16 23.91
N GLU A 213 1.90 -2.24 24.16
CA GLU A 213 3.37 -2.18 24.32
C GLU A 213 4.07 -1.70 23.03
N PRO A 214 3.73 -2.21 21.83
CA PRO A 214 4.24 -1.64 20.58
C PRO A 214 3.95 -0.15 20.40
N PHE A 215 2.77 0.35 20.79
CA PHE A 215 2.49 1.79 20.77
C PHE A 215 3.36 2.57 21.76
N LEU A 216 3.60 2.05 22.96
CA LEU A 216 4.48 2.68 23.95
C LEU A 216 5.93 2.74 23.46
N GLU A 217 6.42 1.67 22.84
CA GLU A 217 7.77 1.63 22.24
C GLU A 217 7.87 2.63 21.07
N ALA A 218 6.89 2.63 20.17
CA ALA A 218 6.80 3.59 19.07
C ALA A 218 6.80 5.03 19.58
N TYR A 219 5.99 5.35 20.61
CA TYR A 219 5.94 6.68 21.22
C TYR A 219 7.29 7.11 21.78
N ARG A 220 7.97 6.24 22.53
CA ARG A 220 9.28 6.57 23.12
C ARG A 220 10.33 6.86 22.06
N GLU A 221 10.43 6.00 21.04
CA GLU A 221 11.41 6.16 19.95
C GLU A 221 11.10 7.40 19.11
N LEU A 222 9.85 7.58 18.68
CA LEU A 222 9.45 8.72 17.86
C LEU A 222 9.52 10.04 18.63
N ALA A 223 9.27 10.04 19.95
CA ALA A 223 9.38 11.25 20.76
C ALA A 223 10.83 11.75 20.90
N MET A 224 11.82 10.85 20.84
CA MET A 224 13.24 11.23 20.81
C MET A 224 13.63 11.94 19.50
N GLU A 225 12.95 11.61 18.40
CA GLU A 225 13.24 12.18 17.08
C GLU A 225 12.42 13.43 16.76
N ILE A 226 11.11 13.40 17.05
CA ILE A 226 10.13 14.40 16.59
C ILE A 226 9.71 15.36 17.72
N GLY A 227 9.82 14.93 18.99
CA GLY A 227 9.44 15.71 20.17
C GLY A 227 8.24 15.15 20.95
N PRO A 228 7.70 15.89 21.94
CA PRO A 228 6.83 15.32 23.00
C PRO A 228 5.43 14.84 22.57
N HIS A 229 5.04 14.99 21.31
CA HIS A 229 3.72 14.57 20.79
C HIS A 229 3.87 13.99 19.38
N PRO A 230 4.57 12.85 19.23
CA PRO A 230 4.90 12.31 17.93
C PRO A 230 3.64 11.89 17.15
N PHE A 231 2.62 11.30 17.80
CA PHE A 231 1.43 10.84 17.08
C PHE A 231 0.59 12.01 16.56
N SER A 232 0.44 13.09 17.34
CA SER A 232 -0.22 14.32 16.90
C SER A 232 0.48 14.96 15.71
N SER A 233 1.81 14.85 15.63
CA SER A 233 2.60 15.36 14.51
C SER A 233 2.40 14.50 13.26
N ILE A 234 2.51 13.18 13.43
CA ILE A 234 2.42 12.19 12.36
C ILE A 234 1.00 12.14 11.78
N PHE A 235 -0.03 12.06 12.62
CA PHE A 235 -1.44 11.96 12.26
C PHE A 235 -2.15 13.33 12.23
N SER A 236 -1.41 14.42 11.99
CA SER A 236 -1.92 15.80 11.99
C SER A 236 -3.01 16.11 10.94
N SER A 237 -3.28 15.18 10.02
CA SER A 237 -4.40 15.27 9.09
C SER A 237 -4.94 13.88 8.74
N GLN A 238 -6.19 13.83 8.28
CA GLN A 238 -6.79 12.61 7.73
C GLN A 238 -5.99 12.07 6.55
N THR A 239 -5.41 12.94 5.71
CA THR A 239 -4.56 12.52 4.59
C THR A 239 -3.25 11.89 5.06
N ASN A 240 -2.61 12.45 6.10
CA ASN A 240 -1.43 11.82 6.70
C ASN A 240 -1.76 10.42 7.24
N ALA A 241 -2.86 10.31 7.97
CA ALA A 241 -3.33 9.03 8.51
C ALA A 241 -3.58 8.01 7.39
N ALA A 242 -4.20 8.44 6.29
CA ALA A 242 -4.48 7.59 5.13
C ALA A 242 -3.21 7.13 4.40
N VAL A 243 -2.27 8.05 4.14
CA VAL A 243 -0.97 7.75 3.53
C VAL A 243 -0.19 6.78 4.41
N LEU A 244 -0.04 7.10 5.70
CA LEU A 244 0.72 6.25 6.61
C LEU A 244 0.08 4.87 6.77
N ASN A 245 -1.24 4.79 6.90
CA ASN A 245 -1.94 3.51 6.96
C ASN A 245 -1.69 2.67 5.70
N CYS A 246 -1.73 3.28 4.51
CA CYS A 246 -1.37 2.61 3.27
C CYS A 246 0.07 2.05 3.36
N LEU A 247 1.03 2.88 3.72
CA LEU A 247 2.43 2.46 3.84
C LEU A 247 2.64 1.38 4.91
N LEU A 248 1.90 1.37 6.02
CA LEU A 248 1.94 0.33 7.05
C LEU A 248 1.39 -1.01 6.54
N VAL A 249 0.26 -1.00 5.84
CA VAL A 249 -0.31 -2.22 5.22
C VAL A 249 0.69 -2.85 4.24
N TYR A 250 1.37 -2.01 3.46
CA TYR A 250 2.32 -2.40 2.42
C TYR A 250 3.78 -2.06 2.76
N HIS A 251 4.17 -2.24 4.02
CA HIS A 251 5.48 -1.85 4.57
C HIS A 251 6.73 -2.36 3.83
N THR A 252 6.60 -3.38 2.97
CA THR A 252 7.71 -3.91 2.17
C THR A 252 7.89 -3.19 0.84
N GLU A 253 6.94 -2.34 0.45
CA GLU A 253 6.88 -1.76 -0.87
C GLU A 253 7.27 -0.28 -0.88
N THR A 254 7.65 0.20 -2.07
CA THR A 254 7.90 1.61 -2.34
C THR A 254 6.86 2.09 -3.34
N PHE A 255 6.09 3.10 -2.95
CA PHE A 255 4.97 3.60 -3.74
C PHE A 255 5.38 4.77 -4.59
N ARG A 256 4.98 4.74 -5.87
CA ARG A 256 4.99 5.95 -6.70
C ARG A 256 3.85 6.86 -6.27
N MET A 257 4.09 8.17 -6.37
CA MET A 257 3.14 9.22 -5.99
C MET A 257 1.71 9.02 -6.56
N ASP A 258 1.62 8.78 -7.86
CA ASP A 258 0.33 8.56 -8.55
C ASP A 258 -0.42 7.32 -8.06
N MET A 259 0.29 6.28 -7.61
CA MET A 259 -0.34 5.09 -7.03
C MET A 259 -0.97 5.40 -5.67
N LEU A 260 -0.30 6.17 -4.81
CA LEU A 260 -0.90 6.61 -3.55
C LEU A 260 -2.16 7.43 -3.81
N THR A 261 -2.15 8.30 -4.83
CA THR A 261 -3.34 9.05 -5.25
C THR A 261 -4.44 8.13 -5.80
N GLU A 262 -4.12 7.08 -6.55
CA GLU A 262 -5.13 6.12 -7.02
C GLU A 262 -5.77 5.33 -5.86
N MET A 263 -4.99 5.04 -4.82
CA MET A 263 -5.44 4.27 -3.66
C MET A 263 -6.20 5.09 -2.63
N LEU A 264 -5.98 6.40 -2.60
CA LEU A 264 -6.55 7.30 -1.61
C LEU A 264 -7.49 8.29 -2.30
N PRO A 265 -8.72 8.53 -1.80
CA PRO A 265 -9.69 9.42 -2.46
C PRO A 265 -9.38 10.90 -2.22
N VAL A 266 -8.16 11.34 -2.51
CA VAL A 266 -7.60 12.68 -2.29
C VAL A 266 -6.75 13.11 -3.49
N SER A 267 -6.44 14.40 -3.62
CA SER A 267 -5.67 14.92 -4.76
C SER A 267 -4.16 14.65 -4.65
N ASP A 268 -3.46 14.63 -5.79
CA ASP A 268 -1.98 14.50 -5.86
C ASP A 268 -1.27 15.50 -4.93
N SER A 269 -1.76 16.74 -4.86
CA SER A 269 -1.18 17.79 -4.03
C SER A 269 -1.31 17.46 -2.54
N GLU A 270 -2.44 16.90 -2.11
CA GLU A 270 -2.69 16.53 -0.72
C GLU A 270 -1.83 15.33 -0.31
N VAL A 271 -1.75 14.31 -1.16
CA VAL A 271 -0.91 13.13 -0.89
C VAL A 271 0.57 13.53 -0.84
N TYR A 272 1.02 14.44 -1.71
CA TYR A 272 2.41 14.92 -1.71
C TYR A 272 2.73 15.69 -0.42
N LEU A 273 1.86 16.61 -0.01
CA LEU A 273 2.02 17.35 1.24
C LEU A 273 2.04 16.41 2.46
N ALA A 274 1.18 15.39 2.47
CA ALA A 274 1.17 14.37 3.52
C ALA A 274 2.47 13.55 3.54
N CYS A 275 2.96 13.11 2.38
CA CYS A 275 4.22 12.36 2.30
C CYS A 275 5.41 13.21 2.77
N SER A 276 5.49 14.47 2.32
CA SER A 276 6.53 15.41 2.75
C SER A 276 6.46 15.68 4.26
N GLY A 277 5.27 15.88 4.82
CA GLY A 277 5.11 16.06 6.27
C GLY A 277 5.53 14.83 7.07
N LEU A 278 5.21 13.63 6.58
CA LEU A 278 5.63 12.37 7.20
C LEU A 278 7.15 12.14 7.07
N GLU A 279 7.77 12.60 5.99
CA GLU A 279 9.23 12.58 5.82
C GLU A 279 9.93 13.56 6.78
N ASP A 280 9.35 14.73 7.03
CA ASP A 280 9.86 15.67 8.05
C ASP A 280 9.83 15.05 9.46
N THR A 281 8.91 14.12 9.71
CA THR A 281 8.84 13.32 10.95
C THR A 281 9.74 12.08 10.94
N ASN A 282 10.52 11.85 9.89
CA ASN A 282 11.39 10.68 9.72
C ASN A 282 10.67 9.32 9.73
N VAL A 283 9.34 9.30 9.59
CA VAL A 283 8.50 8.09 9.54
C VAL A 283 8.47 7.49 8.12
N VAL A 284 8.51 8.37 7.12
CA VAL A 284 8.54 8.02 5.70
C VAL A 284 9.86 8.50 5.12
N THR A 285 10.35 7.81 4.08
CA THR A 285 11.50 8.24 3.30
C THR A 285 11.15 8.31 1.82
N SER A 286 11.69 9.31 1.13
CA SER A 286 11.56 9.43 -0.33
C SER A 286 12.80 8.89 -1.06
N SER A 287 12.59 8.41 -2.28
CA SER A 287 13.65 8.22 -3.26
C SER A 287 13.28 8.91 -4.57
N TYR A 288 14.23 9.67 -5.12
CA TYR A 288 14.05 10.42 -6.37
C TYR A 288 12.81 11.35 -6.36
N ASP A 289 12.42 11.88 -5.20
CA ASP A 289 11.31 12.82 -4.99
C ASP A 289 9.94 12.35 -5.53
N SER A 290 9.77 11.05 -5.79
CA SER A 290 8.56 10.51 -6.43
C SER A 290 8.17 9.11 -5.96
N PHE A 291 9.01 8.51 -5.12
CA PHE A 291 8.82 7.18 -4.56
C PHE A 291 8.90 7.27 -3.04
N TRP A 292 7.89 6.77 -2.35
CA TRP A 292 7.73 6.89 -0.90
C TRP A 292 7.61 5.52 -0.26
N SER A 293 8.29 5.30 0.86
CA SER A 293 8.18 4.07 1.67
C SER A 293 8.33 4.39 3.15
N LEU A 294 7.92 3.45 4.01
CA LEU A 294 8.27 3.55 5.43
C LEU A 294 9.79 3.65 5.62
N ASN A 295 10.20 4.48 6.57
CA ASN A 295 11.60 4.56 6.94
C ASN A 295 11.99 3.37 7.84
N ALA A 296 12.43 2.27 7.21
CA ALA A 296 12.87 1.06 7.91
C ALA A 296 14.11 1.25 8.80
N GLN A 297 14.75 2.42 8.79
CA GLN A 297 15.88 2.75 9.68
C GLN A 297 15.43 3.38 11.00
N ASN A 298 14.15 3.78 11.10
CA ASN A 298 13.57 4.38 12.30
C ASN A 298 12.97 3.28 13.19
N ALA A 299 13.53 3.09 14.39
CA ALA A 299 13.07 2.06 15.33
C ALA A 299 11.61 2.27 15.77
N GLY A 300 11.16 3.53 15.85
CA GLY A 300 9.78 3.88 16.14
C GLY A 300 8.80 3.44 15.06
N VAL A 301 9.24 3.42 13.79
CA VAL A 301 8.42 2.94 12.66
C VAL A 301 8.23 1.42 12.71
N GLU A 302 9.24 0.66 13.14
CA GLU A 302 9.12 -0.79 13.32
C GLU A 302 8.10 -1.13 14.43
N SER A 303 8.17 -0.42 15.55
CA SER A 303 7.22 -0.57 16.66
C SER A 303 5.81 -0.15 16.26
N LEU A 304 5.67 0.94 15.50
CA LEU A 304 4.39 1.40 14.97
C LEU A 304 3.78 0.38 14.00
N LEU A 305 4.60 -0.27 13.17
CA LEU A 305 4.17 -1.35 12.29
C LEU A 305 3.67 -2.56 13.07
N GLU A 306 4.31 -2.92 14.17
CA GLU A 306 3.83 -4.03 15.02
C GLU A 306 2.52 -3.66 15.74
N ALA A 307 2.39 -2.43 16.26
CA ALA A 307 1.14 -1.93 16.82
C ALA A 307 -0.01 -2.01 15.79
N HIS A 308 0.26 -1.57 14.57
CA HIS A 308 -0.68 -1.58 13.46
C HIS A 308 -1.14 -3.01 13.09
N ARG A 309 -0.23 -3.99 13.09
CA ARG A 309 -0.58 -5.40 12.84
C ARG A 309 -1.57 -5.95 13.88
N HIS A 310 -1.41 -5.58 15.14
CA HIS A 310 -2.31 -6.02 16.22
C HIS A 310 -3.69 -5.38 16.15
N LEU A 311 -3.81 -4.16 15.61
CA LEU A 311 -5.10 -3.50 15.38
C LEU A 311 -5.85 -4.05 14.18
N ILE A 312 -5.13 -4.57 13.18
CA ILE A 312 -5.70 -5.02 11.90
C ILE A 312 -6.08 -6.49 11.89
N LEU A 313 -5.28 -7.33 12.54
CA LEU A 313 -5.53 -8.76 12.54
C LEU A 313 -6.61 -9.04 13.60
N PRO A 314 -7.76 -9.66 13.23
CA PRO A 314 -8.73 -10.09 14.23
C PRO A 314 -8.02 -10.99 15.23
N THR A 315 -8.01 -10.59 16.50
CA THR A 315 -7.57 -11.42 17.62
C THR A 315 -8.50 -12.64 17.64
N ASN A 316 -8.01 -13.79 17.14
CA ASN A 316 -8.69 -15.07 17.27
C ASN A 316 -8.70 -15.56 18.72
#